data_AF-A0A2I0NRG6-F1
#
_entry.id   AF-A0A2I0NRG6-F1
#
_cell.length_a   1.000
_cell.length_b   1.000
_cell.length_c   1.000
_cell.angle_alpha   90.00
_cell.angle_beta   90.00
_cell.angle_gamma   90.00
#
_symmetry.space_group_name_H-M   'P 1'
#
loop_
_entity.id
_entity.type
_entity.pdbx_description
1 polymer ?
#
loop_
_entity_poly.entity_id
_entity_poly.type
_entity_poly.pdbx_seq_one_letter_code
_entity_poly.pdbx_strand_id
1 'polypeptide(L)'
;EMIEKAFQRAACFIKSGEIVVRDGEVVSNGHKKTVWVNVNMPENPQVMRDITQSFKKDYTVQLENYSVKDYLAPHPFVINVDVEA
;
A
#
# COMPACT_ATOMS: atom_id res chain seq x y z
N GLU A 1 -28.08 14.43 -15.98
CA GLU A 1 -28.29 12.99 -15.75
C GLU A 1 -27.59 12.05 -16.75
N MET A 2 -27.65 12.28 -18.07
CA MET A 2 -27.02 11.35 -19.03
C MET A 2 -25.49 11.29 -18.90
N ILE A 3 -24.86 12.42 -18.59
CA ILE A 3 -23.41 12.51 -18.40
C ILE A 3 -23.01 11.73 -17.13
N GLU A 4 -23.71 11.91 -16.01
CA GLU A 4 -23.45 11.15 -14.78
C GLU A 4 -23.61 9.63 -15.02
N LYS A 5 -24.68 9.22 -15.72
CA LYS A 5 -24.92 7.82 -16.08
C LYS A 5 -23.79 7.24 -16.96
N ALA A 6 -23.27 8.02 -17.90
CA ALA A 6 -22.16 7.60 -18.76
C ALA A 6 -20.85 7.41 -17.98
N PHE A 7 -20.55 8.28 -17.00
CA PHE A 7 -19.35 8.16 -16.17
C PHE A 7 -19.42 7.01 -15.15
N GLN A 8 -20.61 6.53 -14.79
CA GLN A 8 -20.78 5.40 -13.86
C GLN A 8 -20.37 4.04 -14.45
N ARG A 9 -20.53 3.84 -15.77
CA ARG A 9 -20.27 2.55 -16.44
C ARG A 9 -19.41 2.73 -17.68
N ALA A 10 -18.10 2.55 -17.50
CA ALA A 10 -17.14 2.68 -18.58
C ALA A 10 -17.33 1.58 -19.64
N ALA A 11 -17.36 1.97 -20.92
CA ALA A 11 -17.37 1.02 -22.04
C ALA A 11 -16.09 0.18 -22.11
N CYS A 12 -14.95 0.75 -21.71
CA CYS A 12 -13.68 0.04 -21.61
C CYS A 12 -12.78 0.69 -20.55
N PHE A 13 -12.13 -0.13 -19.72
CA PHE A 13 -11.10 0.32 -18.79
C PHE A 13 -9.90 -0.61 -18.86
N ILE A 14 -8.72 -0.04 -19.11
CA ILE A 14 -7.45 -0.76 -19.20
C ILE A 14 -6.58 -0.38 -18.02
N LYS A 15 -6.05 -1.38 -17.31
CA LYS A 15 -5.09 -1.19 -16.21
C LYS A 15 -3.86 -2.04 -16.47
N SER A 16 -2.69 -1.39 -16.49
CA SER A 16 -1.40 -2.07 -16.69
C SER A 16 -1.32 -2.94 -17.96
N GLY A 17 -1.97 -2.48 -19.05
CA GLY A 17 -2.00 -3.19 -20.33
C GLY A 17 -3.10 -4.25 -20.47
N GLU A 18 -3.90 -4.49 -19.43
CA GLU A 18 -4.98 -5.48 -19.41
C GLU A 18 -6.37 -4.81 -19.36
N ILE A 19 -7.34 -5.34 -20.11
CA ILE A 19 -8.73 -4.88 -20.04
C ILE A 19 -9.38 -5.43 -18.76
N VAL A 20 -9.76 -4.54 -17.86
CA VAL A 20 -10.35 -4.85 -16.55
C VAL A 20 -11.86 -4.65 -16.55
N VAL A 21 -12.37 -3.66 -17.31
CA VAL A 21 -13.81 -3.44 -17.51
C VAL A 21 -14.12 -3.39 -19.00
N ARG A 22 -15.22 -4.03 -19.39
CA ARG A 22 -15.80 -3.93 -20.74
C ARG A 22 -17.32 -3.83 -20.62
N ASP A 23 -17.91 -2.87 -21.32
CA ASP A 23 -19.37 -2.61 -21.34
C ASP A 23 -19.98 -2.44 -19.93
N GLY A 24 -19.21 -1.83 -19.03
CA GLY A 24 -19.57 -1.60 -17.63
C GLY A 24 -19.47 -2.82 -16.71
N GLU A 25 -18.99 -3.96 -17.21
CA GLU A 25 -18.80 -5.20 -16.44
C GLU A 25 -17.32 -5.46 -16.15
N VAL A 26 -17.01 -5.93 -14.94
CA VAL A 26 -15.64 -6.30 -14.55
C VAL A 26 -15.30 -7.66 -15.14
N VAL A 27 -14.32 -7.70 -16.04
CA VAL A 27 -13.91 -8.92 -16.76
C VAL A 27 -12.58 -9.49 -16.27
N SER A 28 -11.78 -8.71 -15.53
CA SER A 28 -10.55 -9.16 -14.89
C SER A 28 -10.31 -8.41 -13.57
N ASN A 29 -9.53 -9.01 -12.68
CA ASN A 29 -9.04 -8.33 -11.48
C ASN A 29 -7.74 -7.55 -11.70
N GLY A 30 -7.11 -7.73 -12.87
CA GLY A 30 -5.86 -7.08 -13.26
C GLY A 30 -4.66 -7.43 -12.38
N HIS A 31 -3.50 -6.91 -12.76
CA HIS A 31 -2.28 -6.96 -11.95
C HIS A 31 -2.22 -5.79 -10.97
N LYS A 32 -2.61 -6.05 -9.72
CA LYS A 32 -2.58 -5.04 -8.64
C LYS A 32 -1.18 -4.93 -8.05
N LYS A 33 -0.81 -3.73 -7.60
CA LYS A 33 0.44 -3.46 -6.91
C LYS A 33 0.16 -2.78 -5.57
N THR A 34 0.94 -3.12 -4.55
CA THR A 34 0.94 -2.46 -3.24
C THR A 34 2.04 -1.41 -3.23
N VAL A 35 1.65 -0.14 -3.35
CA VAL A 35 2.59 0.98 -3.38
C VAL A 35 2.91 1.42 -1.95
N TRP A 36 4.19 1.48 -1.58
CA TRP A 36 4.64 2.01 -0.29
C TRP A 36 6.03 2.64 -0.41
N VAL A 37 6.40 3.45 0.58
CA VAL A 37 7.67 4.19 0.59
C VAL A 37 8.66 3.50 1.51
N ASN A 38 9.85 3.22 0.99
CA ASN A 38 10.99 2.81 1.79
C ASN A 38 11.91 4.03 2.00
N VAL A 39 11.95 4.52 3.23
CA VAL A 39 12.77 5.68 3.59
C VAL A 39 14.14 5.20 4.05
N ASN A 40 15.18 5.56 3.32
CA ASN A 40 16.56 5.29 3.68
C ASN A 40 17.08 6.43 4.56
N MET A 41 17.16 6.16 5.87
CA MET A 41 17.73 7.07 6.84
C MET A 41 18.48 6.30 7.93
N PRO A 42 19.48 6.91 8.59
CA PRO A 42 20.13 6.31 9.75
C PRO A 42 19.12 6.02 10.86
N GLU A 43 19.21 4.86 11.47
CA GLU A 43 18.38 4.51 12.64
C GLU A 43 18.72 5.42 13.82
N ASN A 44 17.69 5.93 14.52
CA ASN A 44 17.86 6.72 15.72
C ASN A 44 17.63 5.84 16.97
N PRO A 45 18.67 5.51 17.75
CA PRO A 45 18.55 4.63 18.92
C PRO A 45 17.61 5.16 20.00
N GLN A 46 17.49 6.50 20.15
CA GLN A 46 16.58 7.10 21.12
C GLN A 46 15.13 6.83 20.73
N VAL A 47 14.79 7.02 19.45
CA VAL A 47 13.45 6.75 18.93
C VAL A 47 13.09 5.26 19.11
N MET A 48 14.01 4.36 18.79
CA MET A 48 13.76 2.92 18.93
C MET A 48 13.57 2.47 20.39
N ARG A 49 14.32 3.08 21.31
CA ARG A 49 14.12 2.88 22.75
C ARG A 49 12.74 3.34 23.19
N ASP A 50 12.32 4.53 22.78
CA ASP A 50 11.04 5.12 23.18
C ASP A 50 9.85 4.33 22.63
N ILE A 51 9.94 3.86 21.37
CA ILE A 51 8.97 2.94 20.77
C ILE A 51 8.90 1.65 21.60
N THR A 52 10.04 1.02 21.88
CA THR A 52 10.09 -0.23 22.65
C THR A 52 9.48 -0.08 24.04
N GLN A 53 9.74 1.03 24.73
CA GLN A 53 9.16 1.31 26.05
C GLN A 53 7.65 1.50 25.98
N SER A 54 7.16 2.24 24.97
CA SER A 54 5.73 2.44 24.74
C SER A 54 5.01 1.12 24.47
N PHE A 55 5.59 0.25 23.64
CA PHE A 55 5.01 -1.07 23.36
C PHE A 55 4.92 -1.95 24.62
N LYS A 56 5.90 -1.88 25.52
CA LYS A 56 5.88 -2.66 26.77
C LYS A 56 4.86 -2.15 27.78
N LYS A 57 4.61 -0.85 27.82
CA LYS A 57 3.77 -0.22 28.85
C LYS A 57 2.31 -0.12 28.42
N ASP A 58 2.08 0.30 27.18
CA ASP A 58 0.78 0.82 26.75
C ASP A 58 0.11 -0.06 25.68
N TYR A 59 0.85 -0.96 25.02
CA TYR A 59 0.31 -1.86 24.00
C TYR A 59 0.06 -3.26 24.53
N THR A 60 -0.91 -3.93 23.91
CA THR A 60 -1.30 -5.32 24.23
C THR A 60 -0.63 -6.35 23.31
N VAL A 61 0.15 -5.90 22.32
CA VAL A 61 0.88 -6.75 21.38
C VAL A 61 2.39 -6.51 21.49
N GLN A 62 3.16 -7.55 21.20
CA GLN A 62 4.62 -7.45 21.14
C GLN A 62 5.07 -6.72 19.88
N LEU A 63 6.13 -5.92 19.98
CA LEU A 63 6.67 -5.12 18.88
C LEU A 63 7.08 -5.99 17.69
N GLU A 64 7.63 -7.18 17.95
CA GLU A 64 8.07 -8.14 16.92
C GLU A 64 6.92 -8.63 16.03
N ASN A 65 5.70 -8.58 16.56
CA ASN A 65 4.47 -8.98 15.87
C ASN A 65 3.74 -7.80 15.22
N TYR A 66 4.18 -6.56 15.47
CA TYR A 66 3.50 -5.36 14.99
C TYR A 66 3.78 -5.07 13.51
N SER A 67 4.98 -5.39 13.01
CA SER A 67 5.35 -5.12 11.63
C SER A 67 4.49 -5.92 10.64
N VAL A 68 3.97 -5.23 9.63
CA VAL A 68 3.31 -5.88 8.48
C VAL A 68 4.34 -6.75 7.77
N LYS A 69 4.02 -8.03 7.60
CA LYS A 69 4.93 -9.01 6.99
C LYS A 69 4.84 -8.93 5.47
N ASP A 70 5.98 -9.09 4.79
CA ASP A 70 6.10 -8.93 3.33
C ASP A 70 5.14 -9.80 2.53
N TYR A 71 4.83 -11.01 3.01
CA TYR A 71 3.91 -11.93 2.33
C TYR A 71 2.46 -11.40 2.24
N LEU A 72 2.10 -10.41 3.06
CA LEU A 72 0.80 -9.73 3.01
C LEU A 72 0.72 -8.70 1.87
N ALA A 73 1.85 -8.35 1.25
CA ALA A 73 1.96 -7.45 0.10
C ALA A 73 2.65 -8.16 -1.08
N PRO A 74 2.02 -9.17 -1.71
CA PRO A 74 2.65 -10.07 -2.68
C PRO A 74 3.12 -9.40 -3.99
N HIS A 75 2.67 -8.17 -4.27
CA HIS A 75 3.05 -7.41 -5.46
C HIS A 75 3.53 -6.00 -5.08
N PRO A 76 4.66 -5.86 -4.39
CA PRO A 76 5.11 -4.56 -3.89
C PRO A 76 5.60 -3.67 -5.04
N PHE A 77 5.29 -2.38 -4.95
CA PHE A 77 5.89 -1.33 -5.74
C PHE A 77 6.50 -0.31 -4.77
N VAL A 78 7.78 -0.50 -4.48
CA VAL A 78 8.49 0.25 -3.44
C VAL A 78 9.07 1.53 -4.06
N ILE A 79 8.80 2.66 -3.42
CA ILE A 79 9.40 3.95 -3.75
C ILE A 79 10.52 4.19 -2.73
N ASN A 80 11.77 4.12 -3.17
CA ASN A 80 12.92 4.42 -2.31
C ASN A 80 13.11 5.93 -2.22
N VAL A 81 13.24 6.43 -0.99
CA VAL A 81 13.48 7.85 -0.71
C VAL A 81 14.70 7.95 0.19
N ASP A 82 15.75 8.58 -0.33
CA ASP A 82 16.92 8.92 0.47
C ASP A 82 16.69 10.27 1.15
N VAL A 83 16.88 10.31 2.46
CA VAL A 83 16.76 11.55 3.23
C VAL A 83 18.17 12.06 3.50
N GLU A 84 18.50 13.24 2.95
CA GLU A 84 19.71 13.96 3.34
C GLU A 84 19.55 14.44 4.79
N ALA A 85 20.59 14.20 5.60
CA ALA A 85 20.63 14.52 7.03
C ALA A 85 20.82 16.02 7.31
#